data_AF-A0A968JQ14-F1
#
_entry.id   AF-A0A968JQ14-F1
#
_cell.length_a   1.000
_cell.length_b   1.000
_cell.length_c   1.000
_cell.angle_alpha   90.00
_cell.angle_beta   90.00
_cell.angle_gamma   90.00
#
_symmetry.space_group_name_H-M   'P 1'
#
loop_
_entity.id
_entity.type
_entity.pdbx_description
1 polymer ?
#
loop_
_entity_poly.entity_id
_entity_poly.type
_entity_poly.pdbx_seq_one_letter_code
_entity_poly.pdbx_strand_id
1 'polypeptide(L)'
;MDIQLMDTDGAVLTLQVKKQYPEIKIIALTMFGEIEYFNKMISAGADGYMLKKVETNELFDAIKAVMEDRMYVCKEFRHFMPEEQQKENKPTTS
;
A
#
# COMPACT_ATOMS: atom_id res chain seq x y z
N MET A 1 -3.12 -3.46 -6.50
CA MET A 1 -3.79 -2.41 -7.28
C MET A 1 -2.74 -1.56 -7.95
N ASP A 2 -2.79 -1.43 -9.28
CA ASP A 2 -1.98 -0.44 -9.99
C ASP A 2 -2.58 0.95 -9.78
N ILE A 3 -1.77 1.96 -9.47
CA ILE A 3 -2.26 3.34 -9.33
C ILE A 3 -2.65 3.93 -10.68
N GLN A 4 -1.91 3.62 -11.74
CA GLN A 4 -2.11 4.15 -13.08
C GLN A 4 -2.73 3.06 -13.97
N LEU A 5 -4.01 2.75 -13.75
CA LEU A 5 -4.76 1.89 -14.67
C LEU A 5 -5.06 2.68 -15.96
N MET A 6 -5.14 1.98 -17.10
CA MET A 6 -5.37 2.63 -18.41
C MET A 6 -6.73 3.35 -18.47
N ASP A 7 -7.77 2.75 -17.90
CA ASP A 7 -9.14 3.23 -18.05
C ASP A 7 -9.69 3.96 -16.80
N THR A 8 -8.97 3.96 -15.68
CA THR A 8 -9.46 4.46 -14.38
C THR A 8 -8.30 4.82 -13.43
N ASP A 9 -8.55 5.69 -12.47
CA ASP A 9 -7.59 5.95 -11.37
C ASP A 9 -7.66 4.81 -10.33
N GLY A 10 -6.53 4.16 -10.05
CA GLY A 10 -6.45 3.06 -9.09
C GLY A 10 -6.94 3.42 -7.68
N ALA A 11 -6.84 4.69 -7.27
CA ALA A 11 -7.38 5.16 -6.01
C ALA A 11 -8.91 5.18 -6.01
N VAL A 12 -9.53 5.59 -7.12
CA VAL A 12 -10.99 5.59 -7.26
C VAL A 12 -11.53 4.16 -7.20
N LEU A 13 -10.89 3.24 -7.92
CA LEU A 13 -11.28 1.82 -7.88
C LEU A 13 -11.07 1.22 -6.47
N THR A 14 -9.96 1.54 -5.81
CA THR A 14 -9.70 1.12 -4.42
C THR A 14 -10.82 1.57 -3.50
N LEU A 15 -11.20 2.85 -3.56
CA LEU A 15 -12.29 3.40 -2.75
C LEU A 15 -13.61 2.66 -2.99
N GLN A 16 -13.95 2.38 -4.26
CA GLN A 16 -15.16 1.63 -4.62
C GLN A 16 -15.14 0.21 -4.07
N VAL A 17 -14.01 -0.50 -4.25
CA VAL A 17 -13.84 -1.87 -3.76
C VAL A 17 -13.94 -1.91 -2.24
N LYS A 18 -13.24 -1.03 -1.52
CA LYS A 18 -13.28 -1.00 -0.04
C LYS A 18 -14.68 -0.63 0.48
N LYS A 19 -15.43 0.23 -0.22
CA LYS A 19 -16.81 0.56 0.14
C LYS A 19 -17.77 -0.62 0.00
N GLN A 20 -17.58 -1.46 -1.03
CA GLN A 20 -18.46 -2.60 -1.29
C GLN A 20 -18.00 -3.88 -0.57
N TYR A 21 -16.69 -4.05 -0.38
CA TYR A 21 -16.03 -5.22 0.18
C TYR A 21 -14.90 -4.79 1.14
N PRO A 22 -15.24 -4.32 2.35
CA PRO A 22 -14.25 -3.76 3.29
C PRO A 22 -13.15 -4.75 3.70
N GLU A 23 -13.46 -6.05 3.67
CA GLU A 23 -12.55 -7.14 4.04
C GLU A 23 -11.45 -7.39 3.00
N ILE A 24 -11.63 -6.97 1.74
CA ILE A 24 -10.62 -7.17 0.70
C ILE A 24 -9.39 -6.33 1.02
N LYS A 25 -8.23 -6.99 1.11
CA LYS A 25 -6.93 -6.35 1.30
C LYS A 25 -6.39 -5.85 -0.03
N ILE A 26 -5.99 -4.58 -0.05
CA ILE A 26 -5.48 -3.92 -1.26
C ILE A 26 -4.08 -3.37 -1.00
N ILE A 27 -3.10 -3.88 -1.75
CA ILE A 27 -1.75 -3.31 -1.81
C ILE A 27 -1.65 -2.47 -3.08
N ALA A 28 -1.35 -1.18 -2.93
CA ALA A 28 -1.08 -0.25 -4.01
C ALA A 28 0.33 -0.46 -4.59
N LEU A 29 0.44 -0.46 -5.91
CA LEU A 29 1.69 -0.64 -6.65
C LEU A 29 1.95 0.59 -7.54
N THR A 30 3.09 1.25 -7.34
CA THR A 30 3.47 2.46 -8.11
C THR A 30 4.77 2.27 -8.90
N MET A 31 4.88 2.94 -10.05
CA MET A 31 6.17 3.04 -10.76
C MET A 31 7.09 4.11 -10.17
N PHE A 32 6.53 5.12 -9.47
CA PHE A 32 7.25 6.33 -9.06
C PHE A 32 6.97 6.74 -7.61
N GLY A 33 7.96 7.46 -7.05
CA GLY A 33 8.09 7.94 -5.67
C GLY A 33 7.17 9.09 -5.24
N GLU A 34 6.11 9.42 -5.97
CA GLU A 34 5.41 10.69 -5.73
C GLU A 34 4.45 10.61 -4.54
N ILE A 35 4.59 11.58 -3.61
CA ILE A 35 3.81 11.66 -2.37
C ILE A 35 2.31 11.82 -2.60
N GLU A 36 1.91 12.46 -3.70
CA GLU A 36 0.50 12.69 -4.00
C GLU A 36 -0.25 11.37 -4.20
N TYR A 37 0.34 10.42 -4.93
CA TYR A 37 -0.24 9.10 -5.12
C TYR A 37 -0.26 8.28 -3.84
N PHE A 38 0.78 8.41 -3.01
CA PHE A 38 0.79 7.80 -1.68
C PHE A 38 -0.42 8.26 -0.86
N ASN A 39 -0.59 9.57 -0.69
CA ASN A 39 -1.71 10.13 0.09
C ASN A 39 -3.08 9.74 -0.48
N LYS A 40 -3.24 9.76 -1.81
CA LYS A 40 -4.49 9.35 -2.48
C LYS A 40 -4.84 7.89 -2.18
N MET A 41 -3.88 6.97 -2.31
CA MET A 41 -4.12 5.55 -2.07
C MET A 41 -4.40 5.25 -0.60
N ILE A 42 -3.68 5.89 0.32
CA ILE A 42 -3.93 5.70 1.76
C ILE A 42 -5.33 6.22 2.11
N SER A 43 -5.70 7.40 1.60
CA SER A 43 -7.03 7.98 1.82
C SER A 43 -8.16 7.16 1.19
N ALA A 44 -7.88 6.44 0.09
CA ALA A 44 -8.81 5.52 -0.55
C ALA A 44 -9.01 4.20 0.23
N GLY A 45 -8.22 3.96 1.29
CA GLY A 45 -8.32 2.76 2.12
C GLY A 45 -7.43 1.60 1.66
N ALA A 46 -6.33 1.88 0.96
CA ALA A 46 -5.33 0.84 0.67
C ALA A 46 -4.68 0.35 1.96
N ASP A 47 -4.58 -0.97 2.10
CA ASP A 47 -3.97 -1.66 3.24
C ASP A 47 -2.43 -1.74 3.11
N GLY A 48 -1.89 -1.48 1.92
CA GLY A 48 -0.45 -1.36 1.73
C GLY A 48 -0.05 -0.54 0.53
N TYR A 49 1.23 -0.14 0.46
CA TYR A 49 1.80 0.67 -0.60
C TYR A 49 3.25 0.27 -0.89
N MET A 50 3.56 -0.02 -2.16
CA MET A 50 4.91 -0.39 -2.58
C MET A 50 5.25 0.00 -4.02
N LEU A 51 6.54 0.04 -4.34
CA LEU A 51 7.02 0.18 -5.71
C LEU A 51 6.73 -1.09 -6.53
N LYS A 52 6.43 -0.96 -7.82
CA LYS A 52 6.24 -2.10 -8.74
C LYS A 52 7.50 -2.92 -8.98
N LYS A 53 8.67 -2.38 -8.62
CA LYS A 53 9.98 -3.01 -8.82
C LYS A 53 10.55 -3.65 -7.55
N VAL A 54 9.74 -3.83 -6.50
CA VAL A 54 10.20 -4.47 -5.27
C VAL A 54 10.62 -5.92 -5.49
N GLU A 55 11.50 -6.40 -4.63
CA GLU A 55 11.90 -7.80 -4.62
C GLU A 55 10.72 -8.70 -4.23
N THR A 56 10.70 -9.93 -4.76
CA THR A 56 9.62 -10.89 -4.50
C THR A 56 9.40 -11.14 -3.00
N ASN A 57 10.48 -11.18 -2.21
CA ASN A 57 10.39 -11.37 -0.76
C ASN A 57 9.66 -10.21 -0.08
N GLU A 58 9.90 -8.97 -0.53
CA GLU A 58 9.24 -7.79 0.01
C GLU A 58 7.73 -7.78 -0.31
N LEU A 59 7.34 -8.30 -1.47
CA LEU A 59 5.93 -8.54 -1.80
C LEU A 59 5.28 -9.57 -0.87
N PHE A 60 5.97 -10.67 -0.57
CA PHE A 60 5.46 -11.66 0.39
C PHE A 60 5.28 -11.07 1.79
N ASP A 61 6.25 -10.27 2.27
CA ASP A 61 6.14 -9.57 3.54
C ASP A 61 4.96 -8.60 3.57
N ALA A 62 4.74 -7.87 2.47
CA ALA A 62 3.62 -6.96 2.33
C ALA A 62 2.28 -7.69 2.39
N ILE A 63 2.14 -8.80 1.65
CA ILE A 63 0.94 -9.64 1.67
C ILE A 63 0.69 -10.17 3.08
N LYS A 64 1.72 -10.71 3.75
CA LYS A 64 1.58 -11.23 5.11
C LYS A 64 1.14 -10.14 6.09
N ALA A 65 1.74 -8.95 6.01
CA ALA A 65 1.39 -7.83 6.88
C ALA A 65 -0.07 -7.40 6.71
N VAL A 66 -0.55 -7.18 5.47
CA VAL A 66 -1.92 -6.72 5.24
C VAL A 66 -2.97 -7.78 5.60
N MET A 67 -2.61 -9.07 5.49
CA MET A 67 -3.46 -10.18 5.92
C MET A 67 -3.55 -10.30 7.45
N GLU A 68 -2.56 -9.76 8.18
CA GLU A 68 -2.57 -9.62 9.65
C GLU A 68 -3.14 -8.26 10.10
N ASP A 69 -3.90 -7.59 9.23
CA ASP A 69 -4.49 -6.26 9.45
C ASP A 69 -3.46 -5.15 9.76
N ARG A 70 -2.19 -5.38 9.41
CA ARG A 70 -1.12 -4.38 9.55
C ARG A 70 -0.83 -3.70 8.22
N MET A 71 -0.74 -2.38 8.28
CA MET A 71 -0.44 -1.60 7.09
C MET A 71 1.01 -1.83 6.63
N TYR A 72 1.21 -2.14 5.35
CA TYR A 72 2.57 -2.25 4.80
C TYR A 72 2.94 -1.05 3.97
N VAL A 73 4.07 -0.41 4.25
CA VAL A 73 4.66 0.62 3.38
C VAL A 73 6.12 0.30 3.13
N CYS A 74 6.52 0.25 1.85
CA CYS A 74 7.91 -0.03 1.48
C CYS A 74 8.85 1.09 1.95
N LYS A 75 10.14 0.76 2.07
CA LYS A 75 11.15 1.61 2.75
C LYS A 75 11.19 3.03 2.21
N GLU A 76 11.00 3.18 0.91
CA GLU A 76 11.05 4.43 0.16
C GLU A 76 9.95 5.41 0.57
N PHE A 77 8.82 4.93 1.09
CA PHE A 77 7.68 5.77 1.46
C PHE A 77 7.43 5.83 2.97
N ARG A 78 8.15 5.03 3.77
CA ARG A 78 7.97 5.01 5.23
C ARG A 78 8.11 6.39 5.88
N HIS A 79 8.99 7.25 5.35
CA HIS A 79 9.20 8.59 5.88
C HIS A 79 8.02 9.55 5.65
N PHE A 80 7.07 9.20 4.77
CA PHE A 80 5.83 9.95 4.58
C PHE A 80 4.74 9.54 5.58
N MET A 81 4.95 8.47 6.35
CA MET A 81 4.04 8.09 7.42
C MET A 81 4.28 8.93 8.69
N PRO A 82 3.24 9.17 9.50
CA PRO A 82 3.40 9.69 10.86
C PRO A 82 4.36 8.82 11.67
N GLU A 83 5.21 9.43 12.52
CA GLU A 83 6.24 8.71 13.30
C GLU A 83 5.69 7.57 14.17
N GLU A 84 4.45 7.71 14.63
CA GLU A 84 3.73 6.73 15.45
C GLU A 84 3.51 5.40 14.69
N GLN A 85 3.24 5.48 13.39
CA GLN A 85 2.96 4.32 12.53
C GLN A 85 4.24 3.73 11.89
N GLN A 86 5.36 4.45 11.96
CA GLN A 86 6.64 3.97 11.43
C GLN A 86 7.25 2.83 12.28
N LYS A 87 6.96 2.78 13.58
CA LYS A 87 7.55 1.80 14.52
C LYS A 87 6.90 0.42 14.43
N GLU A 88 5.64 0.36 14.06
CA GLU A 88 4.84 -0.87 13.98
C GLU A 88 5.06 -1.62 12.65
N ASN A 89 5.54 -0.91 11.62
CA ASN A 89 5.72 -1.42 10.26
C ASN A 89 7.14 -1.94 9.95
N LYS A 90 7.92 -2.35 10.97
CA LYS A 90 9.23 -2.99 10.73
C LYS A 90 8.99 -4.39 10.15
N PRO A 91 9.64 -4.77 9.03
CA PRO A 91 9.62 -6.16 8.58
C PRO A 91 10.23 -6.99 9.70
N THR A 92 9.52 -8.01 10.17
CA THR A 92 10.08 -9.02 11.07
C THR A 92 11.05 -9.86 10.26
N THR A 93 12.28 -9.38 10.07
CA THR A 93 13.40 -10.20 9.61
C THR A 93 13.75 -11.19 10.72
N SER A 94 13.47 -12.46 10.49
CA SER A 94 14.20 -13.60 11.08
C SER A 94 15.06 -14.23 10.00
#